data_AF-A0A6P2APP4-F1
#
_entry.id   AF-A0A6P2APP4-F1
#
_cell.length_a   1.000
_cell.length_b   1.000
_cell.length_c   1.000
_cell.angle_alpha   90.00
_cell.angle_beta   90.00
_cell.angle_gamma   90.00
#
_symmetry.space_group_name_H-M   'P 1'
#
loop_
_entity.id
_entity.type
_entity.pdbx_description
1 polymer ?
#
loop_
_entity_poly.entity_id
_entity_poly.type
_entity_poly.pdbx_seq_one_letter_code
_entity_poly.pdbx_strand_id
1 'polypeptide(L)'
;MEDERSDSPVQPPAAPPTRPQEVHVAKKSTTWPTVFGVIGIAWGAFIVLSVGCTVAMMPFQIGMAESAQSETERLLYEQTAQQAPMTMTLSIVSGLAAIVLIIAGAMLLSRRVLGVKLYAFWSWFDIVTTIGGSIWGAILLARLFDSLGTNGTSDPTVFAALIGAAFSMVFGLLTLILPITFLIWIRRERIREEIRGWR
;
A
#
# COMPACT_ATOMS: atom_id res chain seq x y z
N MET A 1 26.27 -14.52 87.30
CA MET A 1 26.22 -14.04 85.90
C MET A 1 25.07 -14.76 85.26
N GLU A 2 23.87 -14.22 85.45
CA GLU A 2 22.63 -14.77 84.93
C GLU A 2 22.30 -13.94 83.70
N ASP A 3 22.36 -14.59 82.53
CA ASP A 3 21.99 -14.01 81.24
C ASP A 3 20.48 -13.72 81.24
N GLU A 4 20.12 -12.44 81.32
CA GLU A 4 18.79 -11.96 80.94
C GLU A 4 18.57 -12.22 79.45
N ARG A 5 18.00 -13.39 79.13
CA ARG A 5 17.39 -13.64 77.82
C ARG A 5 16.21 -12.69 77.66
N SER A 6 16.48 -11.59 76.96
CA SER A 6 15.50 -10.66 76.43
C SER A 6 14.50 -11.42 75.54
N ASP A 7 13.37 -11.79 76.12
CA ASP A 7 12.19 -12.33 75.44
C ASP A 7 11.61 -11.23 74.53
N SER A 8 12.15 -11.14 73.33
CA SER A 8 11.57 -10.29 72.28
C SER A 8 10.20 -10.85 71.91
N PRO A 9 9.11 -10.05 72.02
CA PRO A 9 7.76 -10.53 71.76
C PRO A 9 7.65 -11.03 70.32
N VAL A 10 7.22 -12.28 70.16
CA VAL A 10 6.92 -12.91 68.87
C VAL A 10 5.86 -12.06 68.17
N GLN A 11 6.26 -11.30 67.15
CA GLN A 11 5.31 -10.54 66.33
C GLN A 11 4.37 -11.52 65.62
N PRO A 12 3.04 -11.38 65.79
CA PRO A 12 2.08 -12.25 65.10
C PRO A 12 2.23 -12.09 63.58
N PRO A 13 2.03 -13.16 62.80
CA PRO A 13 2.14 -13.12 61.36
C PRO A 13 1.22 -12.04 60.79
N ALA A 14 1.79 -11.12 60.00
CA ALA A 14 1.05 -10.03 59.40
C ALA A 14 -0.12 -10.57 58.57
N ALA A 15 -1.35 -10.14 58.91
CA ALA A 15 -2.54 -10.54 58.18
C ALA A 15 -2.40 -10.18 56.68
N PRO A 16 -2.83 -11.04 55.75
CA PRO A 16 -2.75 -10.76 54.33
C PRO A 16 -3.47 -9.45 54.02
N PRO A 17 -2.92 -8.59 53.13
CA PRO A 17 -3.51 -7.29 52.83
C PRO A 17 -4.94 -7.47 52.33
N THR A 18 -5.91 -7.04 53.12
CA THR A 18 -7.35 -7.11 52.81
C THR A 18 -7.81 -6.04 51.82
N ARG A 19 -6.92 -5.12 51.42
CA ARG A 19 -7.22 -4.18 50.34
C ARG A 19 -7.05 -4.91 49.02
N PRO A 20 -8.09 -4.97 48.16
CA PRO A 20 -7.92 -5.41 46.79
C PRO A 20 -6.81 -4.57 46.17
N GLN A 21 -5.66 -5.18 45.89
CA GLN A 21 -4.67 -4.51 45.06
C GLN A 21 -5.37 -4.23 43.73
N GLU A 22 -5.47 -2.96 43.35
CA GLU A 22 -5.85 -2.60 41.99
C GLU A 22 -4.84 -3.29 41.07
N VAL A 23 -5.26 -4.40 40.46
CA VAL A 23 -4.48 -5.04 39.42
C VAL A 23 -4.49 -4.05 38.26
N HIS A 24 -3.42 -3.27 38.14
CA HIS A 24 -3.18 -2.45 36.96
C HIS A 24 -2.99 -3.40 35.77
N VAL A 25 -4.10 -3.78 35.14
CA VAL A 25 -4.07 -4.51 33.88
C VAL A 25 -3.49 -3.54 32.87
N ALA A 26 -2.21 -3.71 32.56
CA ALA A 26 -1.54 -2.93 31.53
C ALA A 26 -2.38 -3.01 30.25
N LYS A 27 -2.87 -1.86 29.77
CA LYS A 27 -3.71 -1.79 28.57
C LYS A 27 -2.91 -2.39 27.40
N LYS A 28 -3.33 -3.57 26.93
CA LYS A 28 -2.67 -4.25 25.81
C LYS A 28 -2.65 -3.30 24.60
N SER A 29 -1.45 -3.04 24.09
CA SER A 29 -1.28 -2.23 22.89
C SER A 29 -1.92 -2.94 21.70
N THR A 30 -2.69 -2.21 20.89
CA THR A 30 -3.34 -2.81 19.72
C THR A 30 -2.29 -3.07 18.62
N THR A 31 -2.50 -4.11 17.82
CA THR A 31 -1.54 -4.54 16.79
C THR A 31 -1.81 -3.95 15.41
N TRP A 32 -2.96 -3.32 15.19
CA TRP A 32 -3.35 -2.79 13.88
C TRP A 32 -2.38 -1.76 13.28
N PRO A 33 -1.73 -0.84 14.05
CA PRO A 33 -0.80 0.12 13.46
C PRO A 33 0.42 -0.60 12.87
N THR A 34 0.85 -1.69 13.52
CA THR A 34 1.94 -2.54 13.05
C THR A 34 1.57 -3.24 11.75
N VAL A 35 0.38 -3.83 11.67
CA VAL A 35 -0.08 -4.55 10.46
C VAL A 35 -0.16 -3.60 9.26
N PHE A 36 -0.89 -2.49 9.39
CA PHE A 36 -1.02 -1.53 8.28
C PHE A 36 0.29 -0.81 7.94
N GLY A 37 1.15 -0.59 8.95
CA GLY A 37 2.48 -0.01 8.74
C GLY A 37 3.38 -0.91 7.91
N VAL A 38 3.46 -2.20 8.25
CA VAL A 38 4.25 -3.19 7.51
C VAL A 38 3.70 -3.39 6.10
N ILE A 39 2.38 -3.53 5.94
CA ILE A 39 1.74 -3.65 4.62
C ILE A 39 2.02 -2.41 3.76
N GLY A 40 1.90 -1.21 4.32
CA GLY A 40 2.18 0.04 3.60
C GLY A 40 3.63 0.12 3.12
N ILE A 41 4.60 -0.26 3.96
CA ILE A 41 6.02 -0.27 3.58
C ILE A 41 6.28 -1.29 2.47
N ALA A 42 5.79 -2.52 2.62
CA ALA A 42 5.98 -3.58 1.63
C ALA A 42 5.33 -3.20 0.28
N TRP A 43 4.12 -2.65 0.33
CA TRP A 43 3.38 -2.22 -0.86
C TRP A 43 4.05 -1.04 -1.55
N GLY A 44 4.48 -0.03 -0.79
CA GLY A 44 5.21 1.11 -1.32
C GLY A 44 6.54 0.70 -1.97
N ALA A 45 7.28 -0.22 -1.34
CA ALA A 45 8.51 -0.76 -1.92
C ALA A 45 8.26 -1.51 -3.24
N PHE A 46 7.18 -2.29 -3.31
CA PHE A 46 6.77 -2.96 -4.54
C PHE A 46 6.44 -1.97 -5.66
N ILE A 47 5.70 -0.89 -5.35
CA ILE A 47 5.38 0.16 -6.34
C ILE A 47 6.66 0.86 -6.82
N VAL A 48 7.57 1.23 -5.91
CA VAL A 48 8.84 1.87 -6.28
C VAL A 48 9.66 0.97 -7.22
N LEU A 49 9.71 -0.34 -6.94
CA LEU A 49 10.38 -1.30 -7.80
C LEU A 49 9.71 -1.37 -9.18
N SER A 50 8.38 -1.48 -9.22
CA SER A 50 7.62 -1.52 -10.47
C SER A 50 7.80 -0.26 -11.33
N VAL A 51 7.73 0.92 -10.71
CA VAL A 51 8.00 2.21 -11.38
C VAL A 51 9.43 2.27 -11.88
N GLY A 52 10.40 1.87 -11.05
CA GLY A 52 11.82 1.83 -11.41
C GLY A 52 12.09 0.94 -12.62
N CYS A 53 11.51 -0.26 -12.66
CA CYS A 53 11.60 -1.17 -13.79
C CYS A 53 10.97 -0.57 -15.05
N THR A 54 9.79 0.03 -14.94
CA THR A 54 9.08 0.63 -16.08
C THR A 54 9.90 1.76 -16.71
N VAL A 55 10.42 2.68 -15.89
CA VAL A 55 11.24 3.79 -16.37
C VAL A 55 12.56 3.31 -16.95
N ALA A 56 13.22 2.33 -16.32
CA ALA A 56 14.48 1.77 -16.80
C ALA A 56 14.34 1.02 -18.14
N MET A 57 13.18 0.42 -18.41
CA MET A 57 12.91 -0.32 -19.65
C MET A 57 12.43 0.55 -20.80
N MET A 58 12.05 1.81 -20.55
CA MET A 58 11.50 2.69 -21.58
C MET A 58 12.46 2.92 -22.78
N PRO A 59 13.78 3.17 -22.62
CA PRO A 59 14.68 3.31 -23.76
C PRO A 59 14.79 2.03 -24.59
N PHE A 60 14.74 0.87 -23.94
CA PHE A 60 14.76 -0.42 -24.62
C PHE A 60 13.48 -0.63 -25.45
N GLN A 61 12.31 -0.26 -24.92
CA GLN A 61 11.05 -0.31 -25.65
C GLN A 61 11.04 0.61 -26.88
N ILE A 62 11.63 1.80 -26.77
CA ILE A 62 11.77 2.73 -27.90
C ILE A 62 12.72 2.16 -28.95
N GLY A 63 13.85 1.57 -28.55
CA GLY A 63 14.78 0.92 -29.48
C GLY A 63 14.17 -0.29 -30.21
N MET A 64 13.29 -1.05 -29.54
CA MET A 64 12.58 -2.14 -30.18
C MET A 64 11.60 -1.66 -31.27
N ALA A 65 11.04 -0.45 -31.13
CA ALA A 65 10.18 0.16 -32.14
C ALA A 65 10.86 0.28 -33.51
N GLU A 66 12.15 0.63 -33.51
CA GLU A 66 12.95 0.77 -34.72
C GLU A 66 13.25 -0.58 -35.38
N SER A 67 13.20 -1.67 -34.61
CA SER A 67 13.44 -3.05 -35.07
C SER A 67 12.16 -3.83 -35.42
N ALA A 68 10.99 -3.19 -35.30
CA ALA A 68 9.70 -3.82 -35.59
C ALA A 68 9.65 -4.33 -37.04
N GLN A 69 9.34 -5.62 -37.21
CA GLN A 69 9.32 -6.25 -38.54
C GLN A 69 7.93 -6.18 -39.17
N SER A 70 6.88 -6.13 -38.35
CA SER A 70 5.50 -5.99 -38.81
C SER A 70 4.98 -4.56 -38.68
N GLU A 71 4.07 -4.20 -39.59
CA GLU A 71 3.34 -2.92 -39.52
C GLU A 71 2.52 -2.82 -38.22
N THR A 72 1.96 -3.94 -37.75
CA THR A 72 1.21 -4.02 -36.49
C THR A 72 2.07 -3.72 -35.28
N GLU A 73 3.28 -4.30 -35.19
CA GLU A 73 4.24 -4.00 -34.12
C GLU A 73 4.63 -2.51 -34.15
N ARG A 74 4.91 -1.98 -35.35
CA ARG A 74 5.30 -0.57 -35.49
C ARG A 74 4.19 0.37 -35.01
N LEU A 75 2.93 0.11 -35.36
CA LEU A 75 1.78 0.88 -34.87
C LEU A 75 1.64 0.79 -33.34
N LEU A 76 1.85 -0.39 -32.77
CA LEU A 76 1.85 -0.60 -31.32
C LEU A 76 2.93 0.23 -30.61
N TYR A 77 4.14 0.24 -31.16
CA TYR A 77 5.24 1.03 -30.61
C TYR A 77 5.04 2.53 -30.80
N GLU A 78 4.55 2.97 -31.94
CA GLU A 78 4.22 4.38 -32.19
C GLU A 78 3.14 4.88 -31.20
N GLN A 79 2.10 4.09 -30.96
CA GLN A 79 1.09 4.40 -29.94
C GLN A 79 1.70 4.45 -28.53
N THR A 80 2.59 3.50 -28.20
CA THR A 80 3.28 3.47 -26.92
C THR A 80 4.18 4.70 -26.75
N ALA A 81 4.91 5.09 -27.78
CA ALA A 81 5.78 6.27 -27.79
C ALA A 81 4.99 7.57 -27.64
N GLN A 82 3.82 7.70 -28.29
CA GLN A 82 2.93 8.85 -28.12
C GLN A 82 2.40 8.97 -26.68
N GLN A 83 2.22 7.85 -25.99
CA GLN A 83 1.77 7.82 -24.59
C GLN A 83 2.90 7.89 -23.57
N ALA A 84 4.16 7.73 -23.99
CA ALA A 84 5.31 7.70 -23.11
C ALA A 84 5.38 8.92 -22.15
N PRO A 85 5.13 10.18 -22.58
CA PRO A 85 5.16 11.33 -21.67
C PRO A 85 4.09 11.25 -20.57
N MET A 86 2.89 10.80 -20.91
CA MET A 86 1.80 10.63 -19.96
C MET A 86 2.09 9.48 -18.99
N THR A 87 2.55 8.34 -19.51
CA THR A 87 2.96 7.17 -18.71
C THR A 87 4.12 7.52 -17.77
N MET A 88 5.09 8.30 -18.23
CA MET A 88 6.22 8.75 -17.40
C MET A 88 5.75 9.70 -16.30
N THR A 89 4.86 10.64 -16.62
CA THR A 89 4.27 11.55 -15.63
C THR A 89 3.50 10.78 -14.56
N LEU A 90 2.64 9.84 -14.97
CA LEU A 90 1.90 8.97 -14.05
C LEU A 90 2.84 8.10 -13.22
N SER A 91 3.90 7.55 -13.81
CA SER A 91 4.89 6.73 -13.11
C SER A 91 5.63 7.52 -12.02
N ILE A 92 6.04 8.76 -12.32
CA ILE A 92 6.68 9.65 -11.34
C ILE A 92 5.71 9.97 -10.20
N VAL A 93 4.48 10.33 -10.52
CA VAL A 93 3.44 10.64 -9.53
C VAL A 93 3.16 9.42 -8.64
N SER A 94 3.03 8.22 -9.22
CA SER A 94 2.87 6.96 -8.49
C SER A 94 4.09 6.63 -7.63
N GLY A 95 5.30 6.89 -8.11
CA GLY A 95 6.54 6.73 -7.34
C GLY A 95 6.58 7.65 -6.13
N LEU A 96 6.20 8.92 -6.29
CA LEU A 96 6.08 9.86 -5.16
C LEU A 96 5.01 9.43 -4.17
N ALA A 97 3.85 8.98 -4.66
CA ALA A 97 2.79 8.45 -3.80
C ALA A 97 3.26 7.21 -3.01
N ALA A 98 4.07 6.33 -3.62
CA ALA A 98 4.65 5.18 -2.95
C ALA A 98 5.63 5.58 -1.83
N ILE A 99 6.45 6.62 -2.06
CA ILE A 99 7.32 7.17 -1.01
C ILE A 99 6.49 7.72 0.15
N VAL A 100 5.41 8.45 -0.14
CA VAL A 100 4.46 8.93 0.88
C VAL A 100 3.85 7.76 1.66
N LEU A 101 3.49 6.67 1.00
CA LEU A 101 2.98 5.47 1.67
C LEU A 101 4.01 4.82 2.60
N ILE A 102 5.27 4.73 2.18
CA ILE A 102 6.36 4.19 3.01
C ILE A 102 6.54 5.05 4.27
N ILE A 103 6.58 6.38 4.10
CA ILE A 103 6.68 7.33 5.21
C ILE A 103 5.47 7.19 6.14
N ALA A 104 4.26 7.15 5.59
CA ALA A 104 3.02 6.96 6.35
C ALA A 104 3.05 5.66 7.15
N GLY A 105 3.51 4.55 6.54
CA GLY A 105 3.67 3.26 7.18
C GLY A 105 4.65 3.31 8.35
N ALA A 106 5.84 3.91 8.16
CA ALA A 106 6.83 4.08 9.22
C ALA A 106 6.32 4.97 10.37
N MET A 107 5.58 6.05 10.05
CA MET A 107 4.93 6.90 11.05
C MET A 107 3.83 6.16 11.81
N LEU A 108 3.13 5.24 11.16
CA LEU A 108 2.10 4.39 11.78
C LEU A 108 2.72 3.40 12.77
N LEU A 109 3.88 2.81 12.43
CA LEU A 109 4.68 1.99 13.36
C LEU A 109 5.10 2.79 14.60
N SER A 110 5.42 4.08 14.40
CA SER A 110 5.77 5.01 15.46
C SER A 110 4.56 5.58 16.21
N ARG A 111 3.34 5.12 15.89
CA ARG A 111 2.07 5.59 16.48
C ARG A 111 1.90 7.12 16.43
N ARG A 112 2.29 7.76 15.34
CA ARG A 112 2.11 9.22 15.15
C ARG A 112 0.78 9.52 14.48
N VAL A 113 0.03 10.51 14.97
CA VAL A 113 -1.27 10.93 14.39
C VAL A 113 -1.12 11.35 12.92
N LEU A 114 0.02 11.98 12.60
CA LEU A 114 0.33 12.40 11.24
C LEU A 114 0.42 11.20 10.27
N GLY A 115 0.89 10.04 10.73
CA GLY A 115 0.92 8.82 9.92
C GLY A 115 -0.47 8.37 9.47
N VAL A 116 -1.47 8.47 10.34
CA VAL A 116 -2.87 8.16 9.98
C VAL A 116 -3.39 9.12 8.92
N LYS A 117 -3.12 10.41 9.06
CA LYS A 117 -3.56 11.44 8.10
C LYS A 117 -2.91 11.24 6.73
N LEU A 118 -1.61 10.98 6.69
CA LEU A 118 -0.89 10.70 5.44
C LEU A 118 -1.39 9.43 4.77
N TYR A 119 -1.60 8.35 5.53
CA TYR A 119 -2.11 7.09 4.97
C TYR A 119 -3.54 7.25 4.44
N ALA A 120 -4.38 8.01 5.13
CA ALA A 120 -5.74 8.32 4.67
C ALA A 120 -5.74 9.18 3.40
N PHE A 121 -4.86 10.18 3.33
CA PHE A 121 -4.66 10.99 2.13
C PHE A 121 -4.18 10.13 0.95
N TRP A 122 -3.17 9.29 1.17
CA TRP A 122 -2.69 8.34 0.17
C TRP A 122 -3.81 7.39 -0.29
N SER A 123 -4.63 6.88 0.63
CA SER A 123 -5.74 5.99 0.29
C SER A 123 -6.77 6.65 -0.64
N TRP A 124 -7.11 7.92 -0.37
CA TRP A 124 -7.99 8.69 -1.27
C TRP A 124 -7.36 8.93 -2.63
N PHE A 125 -6.08 9.31 -2.63
CA PHE A 125 -5.32 9.53 -3.85
C PHE A 125 -5.29 8.26 -4.71
N ASP A 126 -4.93 7.12 -4.12
CA ASP A 126 -4.84 5.82 -4.78
C ASP A 126 -6.19 5.38 -5.38
N ILE A 127 -7.29 5.56 -4.64
CA ILE A 127 -8.64 5.27 -5.15
C ILE A 127 -8.95 6.10 -6.40
N VAL A 128 -8.71 7.41 -6.35
CA VAL A 128 -8.98 8.31 -7.48
C VAL A 128 -8.12 7.97 -8.69
N THR A 129 -6.82 7.76 -8.49
CA THR A 129 -5.89 7.44 -9.58
C THR A 129 -6.15 6.07 -10.18
N THR A 130 -6.51 5.08 -9.37
CA THR A 130 -6.81 3.73 -9.85
C THR A 130 -8.11 3.69 -10.63
N ILE A 131 -9.16 4.41 -10.20
CA ILE A 131 -10.41 4.53 -10.98
C ILE A 131 -10.13 5.25 -12.31
N GLY A 132 -9.44 6.40 -12.26
CA GLY A 132 -9.10 7.15 -13.47
C GLY A 132 -8.23 6.35 -14.44
N GLY A 133 -7.21 5.68 -13.93
CA GLY A 133 -6.32 4.80 -14.70
C GLY A 133 -7.06 3.60 -15.30
N SER A 134 -8.01 3.01 -14.56
CA SER A 134 -8.83 1.89 -15.06
C SER A 134 -9.74 2.32 -16.21
N ILE A 135 -10.39 3.49 -16.09
CA ILE A 135 -11.23 4.05 -17.17
C ILE A 135 -10.36 4.36 -18.40
N TRP A 136 -9.21 4.98 -18.20
CA TRP A 136 -8.27 5.26 -19.28
C TRP A 136 -7.79 3.98 -19.97
N GLY A 137 -7.38 2.98 -19.18
CA GLY A 137 -6.99 1.67 -19.69
C GLY A 137 -8.11 0.98 -20.48
N ALA A 138 -9.36 1.14 -20.06
CA ALA A 138 -10.52 0.58 -20.78
C ALA A 138 -10.69 1.22 -22.17
N ILE A 139 -10.51 2.54 -22.26
CA ILE A 139 -10.58 3.27 -23.53
C ILE A 139 -9.46 2.80 -24.47
N LEU A 140 -8.24 2.62 -23.95
CA LEU A 140 -7.12 2.11 -24.76
C LEU A 140 -7.35 0.68 -25.23
N LEU A 141 -7.85 -0.18 -24.34
CA LEU A 141 -8.16 -1.56 -24.66
C LEU A 141 -9.27 -1.63 -25.75
N ALA A 142 -10.30 -0.80 -25.66
CA ALA A 142 -11.34 -0.71 -26.68
C ALA A 142 -10.78 -0.30 -28.05
N ARG A 143 -9.90 0.71 -28.09
CA ARG A 143 -9.23 1.13 -29.34
C ARG A 143 -8.37 0.03 -29.95
N LEU A 144 -7.72 -0.78 -29.12
CA LEU A 144 -6.93 -1.92 -29.56
C LEU A 144 -7.82 -3.04 -30.13
N PHE A 145 -9.00 -3.26 -29.55
CA PHE A 145 -9.96 -4.21 -30.12
C PHE A 145 -10.52 -3.74 -31.47
N ASP A 146 -10.80 -2.43 -31.60
CA ASP A 146 -11.28 -1.86 -32.88
C ASP A 146 -10.24 -2.04 -34.00
N SER A 147 -8.95 -1.86 -33.71
CA SER A 147 -7.88 -2.04 -34.71
C SER A 147 -7.62 -3.50 -35.08
N LEU A 148 -7.96 -4.44 -34.19
CA LEU A 148 -7.85 -5.88 -34.44
C LEU A 148 -9.01 -6.41 -35.26
N GLY A 149 -10.22 -5.91 -35.02
CA GLY A 149 -11.42 -6.27 -35.79
C GLY A 149 -11.27 -5.99 -37.28
N THR A 150 -10.45 -5.00 -37.65
CA THR A 150 -10.18 -4.63 -39.05
C THR A 150 -9.04 -5.43 -39.69
N ASN A 151 -8.07 -5.95 -38.93
CA ASN A 151 -6.81 -6.49 -39.47
C ASN A 151 -6.59 -8.00 -39.23
N GLY A 152 -7.45 -8.68 -38.45
CA GLY A 152 -7.32 -10.10 -38.13
C GLY A 152 -6.38 -10.37 -36.95
N THR A 153 -6.69 -11.39 -36.14
CA THR A 153 -6.15 -11.59 -34.78
C THR A 153 -5.06 -12.67 -34.66
N SER A 154 -4.31 -12.98 -35.71
CA SER A 154 -3.35 -14.10 -35.66
C SER A 154 -1.99 -13.78 -35.04
N ASP A 155 -1.72 -12.52 -34.65
CA ASP A 155 -0.45 -12.14 -34.02
C ASP A 155 -0.40 -12.52 -32.53
N PRO A 156 0.49 -13.45 -32.11
CA PRO A 156 0.65 -13.85 -30.71
C PRO A 156 0.99 -12.69 -29.77
N THR A 157 1.69 -11.66 -30.27
CA THR A 157 2.12 -10.49 -29.49
C THR A 157 0.91 -9.68 -29.05
N VAL A 158 -0.05 -9.49 -29.96
CA VAL A 158 -1.27 -8.75 -29.65
C VAL A 158 -2.14 -9.50 -28.66
N PHE A 159 -2.22 -10.83 -28.78
CA PHE A 159 -2.94 -11.67 -27.83
C PHE A 159 -2.32 -11.60 -26.41
N ALA A 160 -0.99 -11.65 -26.31
CA ALA A 160 -0.30 -11.48 -25.03
C ALA A 160 -0.54 -10.10 -24.41
N ALA A 161 -0.53 -9.03 -25.22
CA ALA A 161 -0.84 -7.68 -24.76
C ALA A 161 -2.27 -7.55 -24.23
N LEU A 162 -3.25 -8.16 -24.91
CA LEU A 162 -4.65 -8.20 -24.46
C LEU A 162 -4.80 -8.91 -23.11
N ILE A 163 -4.16 -10.08 -22.96
CA ILE A 163 -4.15 -10.82 -21.69
C ILE A 163 -3.53 -9.95 -20.58
N GLY A 164 -2.36 -9.36 -20.85
CA GLY A 164 -1.68 -8.49 -19.89
C GLY A 164 -2.54 -7.29 -19.46
N ALA A 165 -3.24 -6.66 -20.40
CA ALA A 165 -4.16 -5.55 -20.13
C ALA A 165 -5.36 -6.00 -19.28
N ALA A 166 -5.96 -7.16 -19.58
CA ALA A 166 -7.07 -7.68 -18.79
C ALA A 166 -6.64 -8.01 -17.35
N PHE A 167 -5.49 -8.66 -17.17
CA PHE A 167 -4.94 -8.95 -15.85
C PHE A 167 -4.60 -7.69 -15.07
N SER A 168 -4.00 -6.68 -15.71
CA SER A 168 -3.65 -5.43 -15.03
C SER A 168 -4.88 -4.66 -14.56
N MET A 169 -5.99 -4.70 -15.31
CA MET A 169 -7.26 -4.11 -14.89
C MET A 169 -7.84 -4.83 -13.66
N VAL A 170 -7.92 -6.16 -13.69
CA VAL A 170 -8.44 -6.94 -12.55
C VAL A 170 -7.57 -6.71 -11.32
N PHE A 171 -6.24 -6.80 -11.49
CA PHE A 171 -5.32 -6.60 -10.38
C PHE A 171 -5.38 -5.17 -9.85
N GLY A 172 -5.48 -4.16 -10.73
CA GLY A 172 -5.67 -2.76 -10.36
C GLY A 172 -6.93 -2.54 -9.51
N LEU A 173 -8.05 -3.19 -9.86
CA LEU A 173 -9.24 -3.11 -9.02
C LEU A 173 -9.07 -3.82 -7.67
N LEU A 174 -8.31 -4.93 -7.62
CA LEU A 174 -8.00 -5.62 -6.37
C LEU A 174 -7.11 -4.78 -5.44
N THR A 175 -6.27 -3.89 -5.97
CA THR A 175 -5.43 -3.01 -5.12
C THR A 175 -6.28 -2.05 -4.29
N LEU A 176 -7.52 -1.73 -4.73
CA LEU A 176 -8.45 -0.86 -4.00
C LEU A 176 -8.93 -1.45 -2.66
N ILE A 177 -8.79 -2.77 -2.45
CA ILE A 177 -9.22 -3.42 -1.21
C ILE A 177 -8.49 -2.82 -0.01
N LEU A 178 -7.18 -2.57 -0.12
CA LEU A 178 -6.36 -2.03 0.96
C LEU A 178 -6.77 -0.60 1.37
N PRO A 179 -6.79 0.40 0.48
CA PRO A 179 -7.16 1.77 0.85
C PRO A 179 -8.61 1.86 1.35
N ILE A 180 -9.54 1.12 0.75
CA ILE A 180 -10.94 1.09 1.21
C ILE A 180 -11.03 0.50 2.62
N THR A 181 -10.36 -0.64 2.85
CA THR A 181 -10.34 -1.29 4.17
C THR A 181 -9.74 -0.37 5.22
N PHE A 182 -8.63 0.32 4.91
CA PHE A 182 -8.01 1.27 5.82
C PHE A 182 -8.95 2.44 6.16
N LEU A 183 -9.60 3.05 5.16
CA LEU A 183 -10.53 4.16 5.36
C LEU A 183 -11.74 3.76 6.22
N ILE A 184 -12.28 2.56 6.02
CA ILE A 184 -13.35 2.00 6.87
C ILE A 184 -12.83 1.74 8.29
N TRP A 185 -11.62 1.21 8.41
CA TRP A 185 -11.01 0.86 9.70
C TRP A 185 -10.82 2.08 10.60
N ILE A 186 -10.26 3.17 10.07
CA ILE A 186 -10.01 4.39 10.85
C ILE A 186 -11.29 5.13 11.28
N ARG A 187 -12.44 4.85 10.64
CA ARG A 187 -13.73 5.43 11.03
C ARG A 187 -14.33 4.80 12.29
N ARG A 188 -13.85 3.61 12.71
CA ARG A 188 -14.34 2.93 13.91
C ARG A 188 -14.05 3.76 15.17
N GLU A 189 -15.06 3.95 16.03
CA GLU A 189 -14.96 4.76 17.26
C GLU A 189 -13.80 4.34 18.16
N ARG A 190 -13.67 3.03 18.43
CA ARG A 190 -12.57 2.48 19.23
C ARG A 190 -11.19 2.86 18.70
N ILE A 191 -11.03 2.92 17.37
CA ILE A 191 -9.77 3.29 16.72
C ILE A 191 -9.54 4.80 16.83
N ARG A 192 -10.58 5.61 16.65
CA ARG A 192 -10.50 7.07 16.82
C ARG A 192 -10.13 7.47 18.25
N GLU A 193 -10.69 6.80 19.24
CA GLU A 193 -10.33 6.99 20.65
C GLU A 193 -8.87 6.63 20.93
N GLU A 194 -8.37 5.54 20.34
CA GLU A 194 -6.96 5.17 20.46
C GLU A 194 -6.05 6.22 19.84
N ILE A 195 -6.35 6.69 18.61
CA ILE A 195 -5.56 7.68 17.89
C ILE A 195 -5.53 9.02 18.64
N ARG A 196 -6.60 9.40 19.34
CA ARG A 196 -6.62 10.62 20.17
C ARG A 196 -5.61 10.57 21.33
N GLY A 197 -5.23 9.37 21.77
CA GLY A 197 -4.21 9.17 22.80
C GLY A 197 -2.77 9.17 22.27
N TRP A 198 -2.57 9.30 20.97
CA TRP A 198 -1.24 9.30 20.36
C TRP A 198 -0.58 10.69 20.43
N ARG A 199 0.75 10.71 20.46
CA ARG A 199 1.58 11.93 20.47
C ARG A 199 1.92 12.41 19.07
#